data_AF-A5X5A6-F1
#
_entry.id   AF-A5X5A6-F1
#
_cell.length_a   1.000
_cell.length_b   1.000
_cell.length_c   1.000
_cell.angle_alpha   90.00
_cell.angle_beta   90.00
_cell.angle_gamma   90.00
#
_symmetry.space_group_name_H-M   'P 1'
#
loop_
_entity.id
_entity.type
_entity.pdbx_description
1 polymer ?
#
loop_
_entity_poly.entity_id
_entity_poly.type
_entity_poly.pdbx_seq_one_letter_code
_entity_poly.pdbx_strand_id
1 'polypeptide(L)' 'GEGPSNCIGQKFAMLELKTVYCGILRNFILEPVDTPNTLRLIPDLILRTENVSLEVKFRLRHPQ' A
#
# COMPACT_ATOMS: atom_id res chain seq x y z
N GLY A 1 -6.71 -14.87 -5.43
CA GLY A 1 -7.67 -15.70 -6.18
C GLY A 1 -8.39 -16.60 -5.20
N GLU A 2 -9.42 -17.29 -5.64
CA GLU A 2 -10.08 -18.31 -4.83
C GLU A 2 -10.15 -19.59 -5.67
N GLY A 3 -9.71 -20.71 -5.09
CA GLY A 3 -9.66 -22.01 -5.77
C GLY A 3 -8.28 -22.69 -5.78
N PRO A 4 -8.16 -23.85 -6.47
CA PRO A 4 -6.98 -24.71 -6.42
C PRO A 4 -5.70 -24.05 -6.95
N SER A 5 -5.83 -23.12 -7.89
CA SER A 5 -4.72 -22.35 -8.48
C SER A 5 -4.55 -20.97 -7.83
N ASN A 6 -4.95 -20.82 -6.56
CA ASN A 6 -4.67 -19.61 -5.83
C ASN A 6 -3.17 -19.46 -5.52
N CYS A 7 -2.72 -18.22 -5.30
CA CYS A 7 -1.36 -17.94 -4.89
C CYS A 7 -1.06 -18.60 -3.54
N ILE A 8 -0.07 -19.50 -3.52
CA ILE A 8 0.43 -20.13 -2.29
C ILE A 8 0.94 -19.10 -1.28
N GLY A 9 1.45 -17.96 -1.77
CA GLY A 9 1.94 -16.85 -0.97
C GLY A 9 0.86 -15.93 -0.41
N GLN A 10 -0.43 -16.09 -0.75
CA GLN A 10 -1.47 -15.12 -0.39
C GLN A 10 -1.55 -14.85 1.12
N LYS A 11 -1.46 -15.90 1.96
CA LYS A 11 -1.52 -15.75 3.42
C LYS A 11 -0.29 -15.05 3.97
N PHE A 12 0.89 -15.40 3.46
CA PHE A 12 2.15 -14.79 3.84
C PHE A 12 2.18 -13.30 3.45
N ALA A 13 1.88 -12.98 2.20
CA ALA A 13 1.81 -11.61 1.70
C ALA A 13 0.83 -10.74 2.52
N MET A 14 -0.31 -11.29 2.94
CA MET A 14 -1.26 -10.57 3.78
C MET A 14 -0.71 -10.29 5.20
N LEU A 15 0.04 -11.23 5.78
CA LEU A 15 0.66 -11.03 7.09
C LEU A 15 1.79 -10.00 7.02
N GLU A 16 2.62 -10.04 5.98
CA GLU A 16 3.64 -9.02 5.74
C GLU A 16 3.01 -7.64 5.60
N LEU A 17 1.98 -7.51 4.75
CA LEU A 17 1.29 -6.24 4.51
C LEU A 17 0.69 -5.67 5.81
N LYS A 18 0.02 -6.51 6.59
CA LYS A 18 -0.53 -6.11 7.90
C LYS A 18 0.57 -5.68 8.88
N THR A 19 1.70 -6.38 8.89
CA THR A 19 2.82 -6.06 9.77
C THR A 19 3.41 -4.70 9.42
N VAL A 20 3.67 -4.45 8.14
CA VAL A 20 4.13 -3.16 7.63
C VAL A 20 3.14 -2.05 7.96
N TYR A 21 1.84 -2.24 7.67
CA TYR A 21 0.81 -1.27 7.99
C TYR A 21 0.69 -0.98 9.48
N CYS A 22 0.77 -2.00 10.34
CA CYS A 22 0.78 -1.80 11.79
C CYS A 22 1.98 -0.96 12.22
N GLY A 23 3.17 -1.23 11.67
CA GLY A 23 4.37 -0.45 11.95
C GLY A 23 4.23 1.02 11.53
N ILE A 24 3.74 1.26 10.32
CA ILE A 24 3.54 2.62 9.80
C ILE A 24 2.47 3.36 10.60
N LEU A 25 1.28 2.78 10.75
CA LEU A 25 0.13 3.47 11.35
C LEU A 25 0.31 3.72 12.85
N ARG A 26 1.08 2.90 13.57
CA ARG A 26 1.40 3.14 14.99
C ARG A 26 2.35 4.32 15.19
N ASN A 27 3.24 4.58 14.25
CA ASN A 27 4.30 5.57 14.41
C ASN A 27 4.07 6.86 13.61
N PHE A 28 3.21 6.82 12.58
CA PHE A 28 3.01 7.92 11.66
C PHE A 28 1.52 8.22 11.41
N ILE A 29 1.29 9.46 11.00
CA ILE A 29 0.08 9.96 10.37
C ILE A 29 0.46 10.21 8.91
N LEU A 30 -0.28 9.58 7.99
CA LEU A 30 -0.07 9.70 6.55
C LEU A 30 -0.91 10.85 6.01
N GLU A 31 -0.27 11.78 5.32
CA GLU A 31 -0.91 12.92 4.65
C GLU A 31 -0.81 12.70 3.13
N PRO A 32 -1.93 12.74 2.39
CA PRO A 32 -1.92 12.52 0.94
C PRO A 32 -1.21 13.70 0.25
N VAL A 33 -0.24 13.39 -0.61
CA VAL A 33 0.31 14.33 -1.60
C VAL A 33 -0.36 14.04 -2.94
N ASP A 34 -0.26 12.78 -3.37
CA ASP A 34 -1.10 12.25 -4.44
C ASP A 34 -2.48 11.85 -3.89
N THR A 35 -3.51 12.05 -4.70
CA THR A 35 -4.90 11.70 -4.40
C THR A 35 -5.45 10.77 -5.47
N PRO A 36 -6.52 10.01 -5.22
CA PRO A 36 -7.10 9.12 -6.23
C PRO A 36 -7.38 9.79 -7.58
N ASN A 37 -7.71 11.09 -7.57
CA ASN A 37 -7.99 11.87 -8.78
C ASN A 37 -6.72 12.27 -9.56
N THR A 38 -5.56 12.31 -8.92
CA THR A 38 -4.27 12.60 -9.57
C THR A 38 -3.57 11.33 -10.06
N LEU A 39 -4.05 10.15 -9.66
CA LEU A 39 -3.48 8.86 -10.03
C LEU A 39 -4.07 8.35 -11.34
N ARG A 40 -3.19 8.15 -12.32
CA ARG A 40 -3.51 7.37 -13.51
C ARG A 40 -2.95 5.96 -13.36
N LEU A 41 -3.83 4.97 -13.26
CA LEU A 41 -3.46 3.56 -13.15
C LEU A 41 -3.30 2.93 -14.52
N ILE A 42 -2.27 2.09 -14.66
CA ILE A 42 -1.99 1.30 -15.86
C ILE A 42 -2.10 -0.19 -15.49
N PRO A 43 -3.01 -0.94 -16.12
CA PRO A 43 -3.15 -2.38 -15.91
C PRO A 43 -2.21 -3.15 -16.87
N ASP A 44 -0.91 -3.12 -16.57
CA ASP A 44 0.10 -3.95 -17.24
C ASP A 44 0.11 -5.38 -16.62
N LEU A 45 1.25 -6.06 -16.65
CA LEU A 45 1.43 -7.35 -15.94
C LEU A 45 1.10 -7.25 -14.44
N ILE A 46 1.36 -6.08 -13.84
CA ILE A 46 0.91 -5.70 -12.51
C ILE A 46 0.22 -4.35 -12.59
N LEU A 47 -0.71 -4.08 -11.67
CA LEU A 47 -1.30 -2.75 -11.52
C LEU A 47 -0.24 -1.78 -11.00
N ARG A 48 -0.03 -0.68 -11.73
CA ARG A 48 0.93 0.37 -11.36
C ARG A 48 0.39 1.75 -11.72
N THR A 49 1.01 2.80 -11.21
CA THR A 49 0.74 4.18 -11.62
C THR A 49 1.52 4.51 -12.89
N GLU A 50 0.99 5.42 -13.72
CA GLU A 50 1.74 6.02 -14.84
C GLU A 50 2.88 6.90 -14.32
N ASN A 51 2.62 7.62 -13.22
CA ASN A 51 3.65 8.39 -12.53
C ASN A 51 4.73 7.45 -11.98
N VAL A 52 5.99 7.87 -12.12
CA VAL A 52 7.17 7.13 -11.65
C VAL A 52 7.17 6.95 -10.13
N SER A 53 6.56 7.88 -9.39
CA SER A 53 6.44 7.86 -7.93
C SER A 53 5.00 8.08 -7.48
N LEU A 54 4.66 7.43 -6.36
CA LEU A 54 3.48 7.73 -5.54
C LEU A 54 3.97 8.47 -4.29
N GLU A 55 3.57 9.73 -4.14
CA GLU A 55 4.02 10.58 -3.05
C GLU A 55 3.04 10.55 -1.87
N VAL A 56 3.60 10.29 -0.68
CA VAL A 56 2.88 10.32 0.59
C VAL A 56 3.78 10.99 1.63
N LYS A 57 3.22 11.93 2.39
CA LYS A 57 3.94 12.62 3.46
C LYS A 57 3.72 11.90 4.79
N PHE A 58 4.82 11.66 5.50
CA PHE A 58 4.81 11.01 6.80
C PHE A 58 5.01 12.07 7.88
N ARG A 59 4.08 12.15 8.83
CA ARG A 59 4.23 12.94 10.05
C ARG A 59 4.31 12.01 11.24
N LEU A 60 5.26 12.24 12.15
CA LEU A 60 5.35 11.46 13.38
C LEU A 60 4.02 11.54 14.15
N ARG A 61 3.53 10.37 14.57
CA ARG A 61 2.38 10.27 15.47
C ARG A 61 2.88 10.57 16.87
N HIS A 62 2.37 11.65 17.47
CA HIS A 62 2.62 11.90 18.88
C HIS A 62 2.00 10.76 19.71
N PRO A 63 2.70 10.26 20.74
CA PRO A 63 2.07 9.36 21.69
C PRO A 63 0.86 10.08 22.30
N GLN A 64 -0.27 9.39 22.29
CA GLN A 64 -1.43 9.78 23.10
C GLN A 64 -1.08 9.59 24.58
#